data_AF-A0A8H3C5Z8-F1
#
_entry.id   AF-A0A8H3C5Z8-F1
#
_cell.length_a   1.000
_cell.length_b   1.000
_cell.length_c   1.000
_cell.angle_alpha   90.00
_cell.angle_beta   90.00
_cell.angle_gamma   90.00
#
_symmetry.space_group_name_H-M   'P 1'
#
loop_
_entity.id
_entity.type
_entity.pdbx_description
1 polymer ?
#
loop_
_entity_poly.entity_id
_entity_poly.type
_entity_poly.pdbx_seq_one_letter_code
_entity_poly.pdbx_strand_id
1 'polypeptide(L)'
;MVRCILFYSNSLLNFWQCLCSADAKDPRVERAQKSFMRVLDRTKPSRTPDVFLLGPLNIVGRVTSRPREREIVRQRLLNLQECSHPGTCGHDAVLILEGVWARSDAEGRPAVWRDARIATSAVCGI
;
A
#
# COMPACT_ATOMS: atom_id res chain seq x y z
N MET A 1 15.43 -7.03 15.21
CA MET A 1 16.01 -6.22 14.11
C MET A 1 15.02 -5.85 12.99
N VAL A 2 13.83 -6.47 12.91
CA VAL A 2 12.87 -6.25 11.80
C VAL A 2 11.80 -5.17 12.11
N ARG A 3 11.69 -4.73 13.37
CA ARG A 3 10.86 -3.56 13.76
C ARG A 3 11.30 -2.24 13.10
N CYS A 4 12.53 -2.15 12.59
CA CYS A 4 13.06 -0.92 11.99
C CYS A 4 12.74 -0.73 10.50
N ILE A 5 12.50 -1.80 9.73
CA ILE A 5 12.39 -1.65 8.26
C ILE A 5 11.07 -0.96 7.88
N LEU A 6 9.97 -1.27 8.59
CA LEU A 6 8.71 -0.55 8.41
C LEU A 6 8.76 0.88 8.97
N PHE A 7 9.70 1.22 9.85
CA PHE A 7 9.89 2.59 10.33
C PHE A 7 10.77 3.41 9.38
N TYR A 8 11.80 2.82 8.76
CA TYR A 8 12.78 3.57 7.96
C TYR A 8 12.39 3.71 6.48
N SER A 9 11.74 2.72 5.87
CA SER A 9 11.35 2.77 4.44
C SER A 9 10.07 3.58 4.20
N ASN A 10 9.38 3.95 5.28
CA ASN A 10 8.12 4.68 5.28
C ASN A 10 8.29 6.18 5.52
N SER A 11 9.48 6.64 5.87
CA SER A 11 9.71 8.01 6.32
C SER A 11 9.46 9.03 5.22
N LEU A 12 9.93 8.82 3.99
CA LEU A 12 9.88 9.86 2.96
C LEU A 12 8.49 10.08 2.35
N LEU A 13 7.72 9.01 2.15
CA LEU A 13 6.38 9.11 1.55
C LEU A 13 5.28 9.39 2.59
N ASN A 14 5.44 8.94 3.84
CA ASN A 14 4.57 9.40 4.93
C ASN A 14 4.88 10.84 5.34
N PHE A 15 6.15 11.27 5.30
CA PHE A 15 6.51 12.67 5.51
C PHE A 15 5.94 13.57 4.41
N TRP A 16 6.01 13.16 3.14
CA TRP A 16 5.42 13.90 2.03
C TRP A 16 3.89 13.96 2.08
N GLN A 17 3.20 12.86 2.43
CA GLN A 17 1.73 12.87 2.58
C GLN A 17 1.26 13.64 3.84
N CYS A 18 2.03 13.61 4.94
CA CYS A 18 1.80 14.46 6.12
C CYS A 18 2.03 15.95 5.83
N LEU A 19 3.02 16.30 5.01
CA LEU A 19 3.31 17.70 4.64
C LEU A 19 2.33 18.27 3.61
N CYS A 20 1.81 17.45 2.69
CA CYS A 20 1.00 17.95 1.58
C CYS A 20 -0.52 17.91 1.79
N SER A 21 -1.03 17.20 2.82
CA SER A 21 -2.49 16.99 3.02
C SER A 21 -3.23 16.62 1.72
N ALA A 22 -2.53 15.95 0.80
CA ALA A 22 -3.01 15.71 -0.55
C ALA A 22 -3.83 14.42 -0.56
N ASP A 23 -5.05 14.51 -1.08
CA ASP A 23 -5.92 13.36 -1.29
C ASP A 23 -5.34 12.43 -2.38
N ALA A 24 -5.74 11.17 -2.41
CA ALA A 24 -5.40 10.23 -3.49
C ALA A 24 -5.84 10.71 -4.88
N LYS A 25 -6.74 11.70 -4.95
CA LYS A 25 -7.16 12.41 -6.17
C LYS A 25 -6.22 13.53 -6.61
N ASP A 26 -5.17 13.87 -5.86
CA ASP A 26 -4.20 14.87 -6.30
C ASP A 26 -3.57 14.43 -7.64
N PRO A 27 -3.58 15.28 -8.70
CA PRO A 27 -3.04 14.93 -10.01
C PRO A 27 -1.59 14.42 -9.98
N ARG A 28 -0.79 14.85 -8.99
CA ARG A 28 0.59 14.40 -8.79
C ARG A 28 0.63 12.96 -8.29
N VAL A 29 -0.24 12.63 -7.32
CA VAL A 29 -0.37 11.29 -6.75
C VAL A 29 -0.90 10.33 -7.79
N GLU A 30 -1.93 10.73 -8.54
CA GLU A 30 -2.51 9.91 -9.60
C GLU A 30 -1.50 9.64 -10.73
N ARG A 31 -0.68 10.64 -11.11
CA ARG A 31 0.36 10.46 -12.12
C ARG A 31 1.44 9.48 -11.66
N ALA A 32 1.89 9.60 -10.41
CA ALA A 32 2.88 8.69 -9.84
C ALA A 32 2.34 7.25 -9.75
N GLN A 33 1.10 7.10 -9.28
CA GLN A 33 0.38 5.83 -9.21
C GLN A 33 0.29 5.17 -10.61
N LYS A 34 -0.17 5.91 -11.63
CA LYS A 34 -0.29 5.40 -13.01
C LYS A 34 1.05 5.00 -13.60
N SER A 35 2.10 5.78 -13.37
CA SER A 35 3.45 5.42 -13.81
C SER A 35 3.92 4.13 -13.16
N PHE A 36 3.67 3.94 -11.86
CA PHE A 36 4.04 2.71 -11.17
C PHE A 36 3.25 1.50 -11.67
N MET A 37 1.93 1.64 -11.84
CA MET A 37 1.10 0.56 -12.41
C MET A 37 1.58 0.15 -13.81
N ARG A 38 2.02 1.11 -14.64
CA ARG A 38 2.63 0.82 -15.95
C ARG A 38 3.94 0.05 -15.83
N VAL A 39 4.76 0.31 -14.81
CA VAL A 39 5.96 -0.50 -14.52
C VAL A 39 5.55 -1.90 -14.11
N LEU A 40 4.58 -2.05 -13.20
CA LEU A 40 4.06 -3.36 -12.79
C LEU A 40 3.54 -4.17 -13.97
N ASP A 41 2.77 -3.58 -14.88
CA ASP A 41 2.26 -4.28 -16.06
C ASP A 41 3.38 -4.82 -16.96
N ARG A 42 4.53 -4.14 -17.00
CA ARG A 42 5.71 -4.57 -17.79
C ARG A 42 6.58 -5.57 -17.04
N THR A 43 6.52 -5.59 -15.71
CA THR A 43 7.31 -6.49 -14.88
C THR A 43 6.58 -7.82 -14.73
N LYS A 44 7.16 -8.90 -15.25
CA LYS A 44 6.61 -10.25 -15.08
C LYS A 44 6.45 -10.57 -13.58
N PRO A 45 5.26 -10.99 -13.11
CA PRO A 45 5.06 -11.42 -11.73
C PRO A 45 6.05 -12.51 -11.38
N SER A 46 6.90 -12.25 -10.39
CA SER A 46 7.93 -13.18 -9.94
C SER A 46 8.51 -12.73 -8.61
N ARG A 47 8.92 -13.70 -7.79
CA ARG A 47 9.37 -13.45 -6.41
C ARG A 47 10.45 -12.36 -6.33
N THR A 48 11.49 -12.44 -7.16
CA THR A 48 12.63 -11.52 -7.09
C THR A 48 12.22 -10.05 -7.24
N PRO A 49 11.56 -9.60 -8.33
CA PRO A 49 11.12 -8.22 -8.42
C PRO A 49 10.05 -7.87 -7.38
N ASP A 50 9.12 -8.77 -7.08
CA ASP A 50 8.02 -8.47 -6.15
C ASP A 50 8.53 -8.21 -4.71
N VAL A 51 9.59 -8.90 -4.26
CA VAL A 51 10.26 -8.61 -2.97
C VAL A 51 10.85 -7.20 -2.94
N PHE A 52 11.51 -6.75 -4.02
CA PHE A 52 12.04 -5.38 -4.10
C PHE A 52 10.93 -4.33 -4.24
N LEU A 53 9.78 -4.73 -4.78
CA LEU A 53 8.61 -3.87 -4.95
C LEU A 53 7.67 -3.86 -3.74
N LEU A 54 7.95 -4.61 -2.68
CA LEU A 54 7.10 -4.71 -1.49
C LEU A 54 6.78 -3.34 -0.88
N GLY A 55 7.78 -2.50 -0.64
CA GLY A 55 7.60 -1.15 -0.12
C GLY A 55 6.78 -0.26 -1.07
N PRO A 56 7.18 -0.13 -2.34
CA PRO A 56 6.43 0.61 -3.35
C PRO A 56 4.97 0.14 -3.54
N LEU A 57 4.71 -1.18 -3.56
CA LEU A 57 3.38 -1.77 -3.67
C LEU A 57 2.48 -1.37 -2.50
N ASN A 58 3.02 -1.36 -1.29
CA ASN A 58 2.29 -0.91 -0.10
C ASN A 58 1.91 0.57 -0.17
N ILE A 59 2.80 1.41 -0.70
CA ILE A 59 2.53 2.84 -0.80
C ILE A 59 1.49 3.12 -1.90
N VAL A 60 1.68 2.52 -3.07
CA VAL A 60 0.78 2.68 -4.22
C VAL A 60 -0.59 2.08 -3.92
N GLY A 61 -0.65 0.95 -3.20
CA GLY A 61 -1.88 0.32 -2.77
C GLY A 61 -2.78 1.28 -1.98
N ARG A 62 -2.21 2.10 -1.08
CA ARG A 62 -2.97 3.05 -0.26
C ARG A 62 -3.71 4.11 -1.07
N VAL A 63 -3.18 4.52 -2.21
CA VAL A 63 -3.76 5.55 -3.09
C VAL A 63 -4.57 4.96 -4.24
N THR A 64 -4.58 3.63 -4.37
CA THR A 64 -5.26 2.95 -5.47
C THR A 64 -6.77 2.88 -5.20
N SER A 65 -7.55 3.50 -6.09
CA SER A 65 -9.01 3.57 -5.96
C SER A 65 -9.74 2.52 -6.80
N ARG A 66 -9.11 1.99 -7.86
CA ARG A 66 -9.77 1.08 -8.80
C ARG A 66 -9.71 -0.37 -8.29
N PRO A 67 -10.84 -1.09 -8.19
CA PRO A 67 -10.86 -2.47 -7.70
C PRO A 67 -9.90 -3.41 -8.45
N ARG A 68 -9.82 -3.28 -9.78
CA ARG A 68 -8.90 -4.08 -10.60
C ARG A 68 -7.43 -3.85 -10.26
N GLU A 69 -7.04 -2.60 -10.00
CA GLU A 69 -5.65 -2.28 -9.65
C GLU A 69 -5.33 -2.72 -8.22
N ARG A 70 -6.30 -2.61 -7.29
CA ARG A 70 -6.18 -3.15 -5.92
C ARG A 70 -5.94 -4.66 -5.95
N GLU A 71 -6.66 -5.39 -6.80
CA GLU A 71 -6.48 -6.84 -6.94
C GLU A 71 -5.08 -7.20 -7.47
N ILE A 72 -4.55 -6.45 -8.45
CA ILE A 72 -3.18 -6.66 -8.93
C ILE A 72 -2.17 -6.47 -7.80
N VAL A 73 -2.33 -5.42 -7.00
CA VAL A 73 -1.46 -5.15 -5.83
C VAL A 73 -1.59 -6.28 -4.81
N ARG A 74 -2.82 -6.69 -4.47
CA ARG A 74 -3.10 -7.78 -3.54
C ARG A 74 -2.44 -9.09 -3.97
N GLN A 75 -2.65 -9.50 -5.22
CA GLN A 75 -2.08 -10.74 -5.76
C GLN A 75 -0.54 -10.71 -5.76
N ARG A 76 0.07 -9.57 -6.12
CA ARG A 76 1.54 -9.45 -6.07
C ARG A 76 2.09 -9.55 -4.65
N LEU A 77 1.40 -8.97 -3.68
CA LEU A 77 1.80 -9.10 -2.28
C LEU A 77 1.63 -10.55 -1.81
N LEU A 78 0.46 -11.17 -2.02
CA LEU A 78 0.19 -12.54 -1.56
C LEU A 78 1.05 -13.62 -2.26
N ASN A 79 1.60 -13.33 -3.44
CA ASN A 79 2.61 -14.19 -4.08
C ASN A 79 3.94 -14.23 -3.31
N LEU A 80 4.16 -13.32 -2.38
CA LEU A 80 5.32 -13.33 -1.49
C LEU A 80 5.00 -14.14 -0.24
N GLN A 81 5.90 -15.06 0.10
CA GLN A 81 5.76 -15.89 1.30
C GLN A 81 5.68 -15.03 2.56
N GLU A 82 6.40 -13.91 2.55
CA GLU A 82 6.47 -12.92 3.61
C GLU A 82 5.13 -12.21 3.85
N CYS A 83 4.21 -12.21 2.89
CA CYS A 83 2.90 -11.57 3.00
C CYS A 83 1.72 -12.56 3.06
N SER A 84 1.93 -13.82 2.67
CA SER A 84 0.89 -14.85 2.72
C SER A 84 0.71 -15.51 4.09
N HIS A 85 1.71 -15.42 4.97
CA HIS A 85 1.67 -16.07 6.28
C HIS A 85 1.12 -15.16 7.37
N PRO A 86 0.04 -15.54 8.07
CA PRO A 86 -0.49 -14.77 9.19
C PRO A 86 0.57 -14.51 10.28
N GLY A 87 0.55 -13.32 10.87
CA GLY A 87 1.49 -12.91 11.92
C GLY A 87 2.85 -12.43 11.41
N THR A 88 3.07 -12.37 10.09
CA THR A 88 4.22 -11.67 9.51
C THR A 88 3.89 -10.20 9.26
N CYS A 89 4.92 -9.36 9.30
CA CYS A 89 4.76 -7.93 9.00
C CYS A 89 4.29 -7.66 7.56
N GLY A 90 4.60 -8.55 6.61
CA GLY A 90 4.10 -8.44 5.25
C GLY A 90 2.61 -8.74 5.17
N HIS A 91 2.12 -9.69 5.95
CA HIS A 91 0.70 -10.01 6.01
C HIS A 91 -0.10 -8.88 6.66
N ASP A 92 0.42 -8.30 7.76
CA ASP A 92 -0.17 -7.11 8.38
C ASP A 92 -0.30 -5.96 7.38
N ALA A 93 0.71 -5.78 6.51
CA ALA A 93 0.68 -4.74 5.49
C ALA A 93 -0.46 -4.95 4.46
N VAL A 94 -0.75 -6.20 4.08
CA VAL A 94 -1.90 -6.55 3.23
C VAL A 94 -3.22 -6.24 3.95
N LEU A 95 -3.36 -6.61 5.21
CA LEU A 95 -4.57 -6.32 6.01
C LEU A 95 -4.81 -4.81 6.16
N ILE A 96 -3.75 -4.03 6.35
CA ILE A 96 -3.84 -2.56 6.40
C ILE A 96 -4.38 -2.00 5.09
N LEU A 97 -3.88 -2.48 3.94
CA LEU A 97 -4.39 -2.06 2.62
C LEU A 97 -5.86 -2.40 2.44
N GLU A 98 -6.27 -3.61 2.81
CA GLU A 98 -7.67 -4.02 2.75
C GLU A 98 -8.57 -3.16 3.63
N GLY A 99 -8.12 -2.80 4.83
CA GLY A 99 -8.82 -1.89 5.72
C GLY A 99 -8.98 -0.48 5.13
N VAL A 100 -7.95 0.03 4.46
CA VAL A 100 -8.00 1.32 3.74
C VAL A 100 -9.02 1.27 2.62
N TRP A 101 -8.99 0.21 1.80
CA TRP A 101 -9.90 0.03 0.68
C TRP A 101 -11.35 -0.11 1.13
N ALA A 102 -11.60 -0.94 2.15
CA ALA A 102 -12.93 -1.14 2.70
C ALA A 102 -13.55 0.16 3.22
N ARG A 103 -12.77 1.02 3.88
CA ARG A 103 -13.25 2.32 4.37
C ARG A 103 -13.47 3.33 3.24
N SER A 104 -12.57 3.36 2.26
CA SER A 104 -12.73 4.18 1.05
C SER A 104 -14.02 3.82 0.31
N ASP A 105 -14.33 2.53 0.19
CA ASP A 105 -15.54 2.05 -0.48
C ASP A 105 -16.80 2.34 0.35
N ALA A 106 -16.76 2.10 1.66
CA ALA A 106 -17.89 2.37 2.56
C ALA A 106 -18.27 3.85 2.62
N GLU A 107 -17.28 4.75 2.55
CA GLU A 107 -17.49 6.20 2.61
C GLU A 107 -17.66 6.84 1.22
N GLY A 108 -17.56 6.06 0.13
CA GLY A 108 -17.71 6.55 -1.25
C GLY A 108 -16.70 7.62 -1.66
N ARG A 109 -15.56 7.68 -0.97
CA ARG A 109 -14.51 8.71 -1.17
C ARG A 109 -13.15 8.06 -1.40
N PRO A 110 -12.20 8.78 -2.00
CA PRO A 110 -10.83 8.28 -2.11
C PRO A 110 -10.23 8.04 -0.73
N ALA A 111 -9.27 7.13 -0.68
CA ALA A 111 -8.50 6.86 0.52
C ALA A 111 -7.70 8.09 0.93
N VAL A 112 -7.82 8.48 2.20
CA VAL A 112 -7.03 9.56 2.79
C VAL A 112 -6.06 8.99 3.81
N TRP A 113 -5.03 9.77 4.15
CA TRP A 113 -4.01 9.36 5.12
C TRP A 113 -4.58 8.82 6.44
N ARG A 114 -5.66 9.45 6.94
CA ARG A 114 -6.34 9.02 8.16
C ARG A 114 -6.82 7.57 8.09
N ASP A 115 -7.16 7.07 6.91
CA ASP A 115 -7.58 5.68 6.72
C ASP A 115 -6.42 4.72 6.94
N ALA A 116 -5.25 5.04 6.40
CA ALA A 116 -4.05 4.24 6.61
C ALA A 116 -3.65 4.20 8.08
N ARG A 117 -3.75 5.34 8.79
CA ARG A 117 -3.49 5.39 10.23
C ARG A 117 -4.47 4.52 11.02
N ILE A 118 -5.77 4.64 10.75
CA ILE A 118 -6.81 3.87 11.45
C ILE A 118 -6.64 2.37 11.18
N ALA A 119 -6.41 1.97 9.92
CA ALA A 119 -6.17 0.58 9.57
C ALA A 119 -4.89 0.03 10.23
N THR A 120 -3.82 0.83 10.30
CA THR A 120 -2.57 0.43 10.98
C THR A 120 -2.79 0.22 12.47
N SER A 121 -3.47 1.14 13.14
CA SER A 121 -3.84 0.99 14.57
C SER A 121 -4.68 -0.25 14.81
N ALA A 122 -5.66 -0.53 13.94
CA ALA A 122 -6.54 -1.69 14.07
C ALA A 122 -5.80 -3.02 13.90
N VAL A 123 -4.86 -3.11 12.95
CA VAL A 123 -4.11 -4.35 12.68
C VAL A 123 -2.98 -4.54 13.69
N CYS A 124 -2.24 -3.48 14.02
CA CYS A 124 -1.06 -3.56 14.88
C CYS A 124 -1.36 -3.40 16.38
N GLY A 125 -2.57 -2.97 16.76
CA GLY A 125 -2.97 -2.78 18.16
C GLY A 125 -2.29 -1.60 18.87
N ILE A 126 -2.01 -0.52 18.12
CA ILE A 126 -1.32 0.70 18.59
C ILE A 126 -2.23 1.93 18.60
#